data_AF-A0A9X4CMT4-F1
#
_entry.id   AF-A0A9X4CMT4-F1
#
_cell.length_a   1.000
_cell.length_b   1.000
_cell.length_c   1.000
_cell.angle_alpha   90.00
_cell.angle_beta   90.00
_cell.angle_gamma   90.00
#
_symmetry.space_group_name_H-M   'P 1'
#
loop_
_entity.id
_entity.type
_entity.pdbx_description
1 polymer ?
#
loop_
_entity_poly.entity_id
_entity_poly.type
_entity_poly.pdbx_seq_one_letter_code
_entity_poly.pdbx_strand_id
1 'polypeptide(L)'
;MLAQRLSRNLTDEERMIAYIEAAGASGIAAYEIANKGKIARDRVAVIGEMFENMGMIRSALVRTSDRGRKGTRYFMSKYGEPMIGEGGRLIPA
;
A
#
# COMPACT_ATOMS: atom_id res chain seq x y z
N MET A 1 13.73 -17.96 17.17
CA MET A 1 14.48 -16.76 17.59
C MET A 1 15.46 -16.19 16.53
N LEU A 2 15.48 -16.70 15.28
CA LEU A 2 16.28 -16.11 14.19
C LEU A 2 15.51 -15.03 13.39
N ALA A 3 14.19 -15.15 13.25
CA ALA A 3 13.36 -14.18 12.51
C ALA A 3 13.21 -12.82 13.21
N GLN A 4 13.18 -12.79 14.54
CA GLN A 4 12.98 -11.56 15.31
C GLN A 4 14.18 -10.60 15.25
N ARG A 5 15.39 -11.13 14.97
CA ARG A 5 16.65 -10.38 14.99
C ARG A 5 16.99 -9.70 13.65
N LEU A 6 16.38 -10.15 12.55
CA LEU A 6 16.45 -9.49 11.22
C LEU A 6 15.54 -8.26 11.11
N SER A 7 14.50 -8.17 11.95
CA SER A 7 13.48 -7.10 11.89
C SER A 7 13.99 -5.68 12.22
N ARG A 8 15.20 -5.54 12.78
CA ARG A 8 15.65 -4.24 13.31
C ARG A 8 16.09 -3.24 12.26
N ASN A 9 16.43 -3.66 11.03
CA ASN A 9 16.97 -2.77 10.00
C ASN A 9 16.31 -2.96 8.62
N LEU A 10 14.99 -3.20 8.56
CA LEU A 10 14.32 -3.20 7.25
C LEU A 10 14.40 -1.80 6.63
N THR A 11 14.72 -1.71 5.35
CA THR A 11 14.67 -0.44 4.59
C THR A 11 13.23 0.06 4.48
N ASP A 12 13.04 1.31 4.06
CA ASP A 12 11.69 1.84 3.82
C ASP A 12 10.94 1.02 2.76
N GLU A 13 11.65 0.57 1.72
CA GLU A 13 11.14 -0.29 0.66
C GLU A 13 10.65 -1.63 1.21
N GLU A 14 11.50 -2.30 2.02
CA GLU A 14 11.17 -3.60 2.63
C GLU A 14 10.00 -3.49 3.61
N ARG A 15 9.94 -2.41 4.40
CA ARG A 15 8.79 -2.14 5.27
C ARG A 15 7.54 -1.91 4.44
N MET A 16 7.61 -1.08 3.41
CA MET A 16 6.47 -0.73 2.58
C MET A 16 5.89 -1.96 1.87
N ILE A 17 6.72 -2.78 1.23
CA ILE A 17 6.25 -3.98 0.53
C ILE A 17 5.64 -5.00 1.51
N ALA A 18 6.22 -5.18 2.70
CA ALA A 18 5.68 -6.06 3.73
C ALA A 18 4.28 -5.62 4.20
N TYR A 19 4.04 -4.32 4.34
CA TYR A 19 2.70 -3.80 4.68
C TYR A 19 1.69 -3.98 3.54
N ILE A 20 2.11 -3.81 2.29
CA ILE A 20 1.23 -4.01 1.12
C ILE A 20 0.87 -5.49 0.99
N GLU A 21 1.84 -6.38 1.17
CA GLU A 21 1.61 -7.82 1.13
C GLU A 21 0.70 -8.30 2.26
N ALA A 22 0.93 -7.81 3.49
CA ALA A 22 0.09 -8.15 4.65
C ALA A 22 -1.37 -7.67 4.52
N ALA A 23 -1.62 -6.64 3.70
CA ALA A 23 -2.97 -6.11 3.47
C ALA A 23 -3.81 -6.96 2.50
N GLY A 24 -3.17 -7.87 1.75
CA GLY A 24 -3.85 -8.75 0.81
C GLY A 24 -4.59 -8.00 -0.31
N ALA A 25 -5.67 -8.60 -0.81
CA ALA A 25 -6.48 -8.04 -1.90
C ALA A 25 -7.19 -6.72 -1.55
N SER A 26 -7.30 -6.40 -0.25
CA SER A 26 -7.90 -5.13 0.20
C SER A 26 -6.98 -3.93 -0.02
N GLY A 27 -5.67 -4.16 -0.19
CA GLY A 27 -4.66 -3.12 -0.26
C GLY A 27 -4.56 -2.29 1.03
N ILE A 28 -3.60 -1.37 1.06
CA ILE A 28 -3.37 -0.48 2.21
C ILE A 28 -3.18 0.97 1.75
N ALA A 29 -3.76 1.91 2.49
CA ALA A 29 -3.66 3.32 2.12
C ALA A 29 -2.23 3.85 2.38
N ALA A 30 -1.75 4.75 1.52
CA ALA A 30 -0.40 5.33 1.63
C ALA A 30 -0.16 6.01 2.99
N TYR A 31 -1.18 6.67 3.56
CA TYR A 31 -1.06 7.30 4.88
C TYR A 31 -0.94 6.27 6.01
N GLU A 32 -1.53 5.09 5.86
CA GLU A 32 -1.40 4.01 6.85
C GLU A 32 0.04 3.46 6.84
N ILE A 33 0.63 3.31 5.66
CA ILE A 33 2.04 2.91 5.52
C ILE A 33 2.95 3.96 6.17
N ALA A 34 2.74 5.25 5.86
CA ALA A 34 3.53 6.34 6.46
C ALA A 34 3.45 6.31 7.99
N ASN A 35 2.25 6.15 8.55
CA ASN A 35 2.02 6.16 10.00
C ASN A 35 2.54 4.91 10.72
N LYS A 36 2.29 3.71 10.15
CA LYS A 36 2.64 2.41 10.75
C LYS A 36 4.12 2.09 10.53
N GLY A 37 4.61 2.27 9.31
CA GLY A 37 6.00 2.03 8.92
C GLY A 37 6.98 3.13 9.31
N LYS A 38 6.50 4.26 9.86
CA LYS A 38 7.30 5.43 10.23
C LYS A 38 8.14 5.96 9.05
N ILE A 39 7.54 5.93 7.86
CA ILE A 39 8.15 6.38 6.60
C ILE A 39 7.59 7.77 6.29
N ALA A 40 8.44 8.68 5.81
CA ALA A 40 8.01 10.01 5.38
C ALA A 40 7.01 9.90 4.21
N ARG A 41 6.00 10.78 4.17
CA ARG A 41 4.88 10.65 3.20
C ARG A 41 5.32 10.78 1.74
N ASP A 42 6.23 11.71 1.50
CA ASP A 42 6.93 11.90 0.22
C ASP A 42 7.71 10.64 -0.16
N ARG A 43 8.42 10.03 0.81
CA ARG A 43 9.16 8.80 0.58
C ARG A 43 8.25 7.62 0.23
N VAL A 44 7.08 7.49 0.87
CA VAL A 44 6.07 6.48 0.52
C VAL A 44 5.60 6.65 -0.94
N ALA A 45 5.37 7.89 -1.39
CA ALA A 45 4.97 8.15 -2.77
C ALA A 45 6.04 7.72 -3.77
N VAL A 46 7.31 8.08 -3.51
CA VAL A 46 8.46 7.71 -4.36
C VAL A 46 8.65 6.20 -4.44
N ILE A 47 8.59 5.50 -3.31
CA ILE A 47 8.72 4.03 -3.28
C ILE A 47 7.53 3.36 -3.97
N GLY A 48 6.32 3.90 -3.79
CA GLY A 48 5.12 3.41 -4.46
C GLY A 48 5.23 3.48 -5.98
N GLU A 49 5.66 4.63 -6.51
CA GLU A 49 5.91 4.80 -7.95
C GLU A 49 6.99 3.83 -8.46
N MET A 50 8.07 3.67 -7.72
CA MET A 50 9.12 2.70 -8.05
C MET A 50 8.58 1.27 -8.16
N PHE A 51 7.82 0.81 -7.16
CA PHE A 51 7.24 -0.54 -7.17
C PHE A 51 6.18 -0.74 -8.26
N GLU A 52 5.40 0.30 -8.57
CA GLU A 52 4.41 0.26 -9.65
C GLU A 52 5.10 0.18 -11.02
N ASN A 53 6.16 0.96 -11.24
CA ASN A 53 6.99 0.88 -12.45
C ASN A 53 7.68 -0.49 -12.63
N MET A 54 8.01 -1.16 -11.53
CA MET A 54 8.53 -2.54 -11.54
C MET A 54 7.42 -3.60 -11.73
N GLY A 55 6.15 -3.21 -11.77
CA GLY A 55 5.01 -4.12 -11.87
C GLY A 55 4.71 -4.91 -10.60
N MET A 56 5.34 -4.58 -9.47
CA MET A 56 5.17 -5.31 -8.20
C MET A 56 3.82 -4.99 -7.53
N ILE A 57 3.37 -3.74 -7.68
CA ILE A 57 2.13 -3.26 -7.09
C ILE A 57 1.28 -2.52 -8.14
N ARG A 58 0.02 -2.30 -7.80
CA ARG A 58 -0.90 -1.36 -8.45
C ARG A 58 -1.26 -0.26 -7.47
N SER A 59 -1.45 0.96 -7.93
CA SER A 59 -2.00 2.05 -7.14
C SER A 59 -3.39 2.47 -7.65
N ALA A 60 -4.26 2.88 -6.73
CA ALA A 60 -5.56 3.44 -7.09
C ALA A 60 -5.97 4.55 -6.12
N LEU A 61 -6.72 5.53 -6.63
CA LEU A 61 -7.35 6.57 -5.80
C LEU A 61 -8.69 6.08 -5.27
N VAL A 62 -8.72 5.75 -3.98
CA VAL A 62 -9.88 5.13 -3.32
C VAL A 62 -10.39 6.02 -2.19
N ARG A 63 -11.71 6.06 -2.00
CA ARG A 63 -12.36 6.59 -0.79
C ARG A 63 -12.41 5.52 0.29
N THR A 64 -12.01 5.90 1.49
CA THR A 64 -12.10 5.03 2.68
C THR A 64 -13.51 4.97 3.27
N SER A 65 -14.38 5.94 2.97
CA SER A 65 -15.79 5.99 3.35
C SER A 65 -16.60 6.84 2.36
N ASP A 66 -17.93 6.74 2.39
CA ASP A 66 -18.83 7.45 1.45
C ASP A 66 -18.59 8.97 1.41
N ARG A 67 -18.17 9.56 2.53
CA ARG A 67 -17.86 10.99 2.67
C ARG A 67 -16.37 11.29 2.87
N GLY A 68 -15.52 10.27 2.88
CA GLY A 68 -14.08 10.40 3.13
C GLY A 68 -13.32 10.98 1.93
N ARG A 69 -12.17 11.61 2.19
CA ARG A 69 -11.27 12.06 1.10
C ARG A 69 -10.76 10.85 0.31
N LYS A 70 -10.58 11.03 -0.99
CA LYS A 70 -9.83 10.06 -1.82
C LYS A 70 -8.38 10.06 -1.38
N GLY A 71 -7.77 8.89 -1.34
CA GLY A 71 -6.35 8.72 -1.08
C GLY A 71 -5.79 7.56 -1.88
N THR A 72 -4.48 7.59 -2.12
CA THR A 72 -3.78 6.50 -2.80
C THR A 72 -3.78 5.26 -1.91
N ARG A 73 -4.18 4.13 -2.51
CA ARG A 73 -4.08 2.81 -1.92
C ARG A 73 -3.24 1.92 -2.84
N TYR A 74 -2.41 1.10 -2.23
CA TYR A 74 -1.50 0.19 -2.92
C TYR A 74 -1.96 -1.26 -2.77
N PHE A 75 -1.81 -2.05 -3.83
CA PHE A 75 -2.25 -3.44 -3.93
C PHE A 75 -1.12 -4.27 -4.54
N MET A 76 -0.88 -5.50 -4.07
CA MET A 76 0.06 -6.38 -4.77
C MET A 76 -0.50 -6.75 -6.14
N SER A 77 0.33 -6.69 -7.20
CA SER A 77 -0.11 -7.04 -8.56
C SER A 77 -0.63 -8.47 -8.69
N LYS A 78 -0.20 -9.39 -7.82
CA LYS A 78 -0.67 -10.79 -7.77
C LYS A 78 -2.19 -10.92 -7.51
N TYR A 79 -2.84 -9.87 -7.01
CA TYR A 79 -4.28 -9.84 -6.76
C TYR A 79 -5.11 -9.28 -7.93
N GLY A 80 -4.47 -8.91 -9.05
CA GLY A 80 -5.15 -8.33 -10.20
C GLY A 80 -5.39 -6.82 -10.07
N GLU A 81 -6.21 -6.28 -10.97
CA GLU A 81 -6.55 -4.85 -11.00
C GLU A 81 -7.59 -4.51 -9.92
N PRO A 82 -7.37 -3.46 -9.10
CA PRO A 82 -8.33 -3.05 -8.10
C PRO A 82 -9.60 -2.49 -8.75
N MET A 83 -10.76 -3.04 -8.40
CA MET A 83 -12.05 -2.57 -8.91
C MET A 83 -12.58 -1.40 -8.09
N ILE A 84 -12.76 -0.25 -8.74
CA ILE A 84 -13.26 0.96 -8.07
C ILE A 84 -14.68 1.25 -8.55
N GLY A 85 -15.64 1.12 -7.63
CA GLY A 85 -17.05 1.40 -7.85
C GLY A 85 -17.40 2.87 -7.80
N GLU A 86 -18.70 3.15 -7.94
CA GLU A 86 -19.24 4.50 -7.96
C GLU A 86 -18.87 5.28 -6.68
N GLY A 87 -18.61 6.59 -6.85
CA GLY A 87 -18.11 7.44 -5.76
C GLY A 87 -16.63 7.23 -5.42
N GLY A 88 -15.95 6.23 -6.01
CA GLY A 88 -14.53 5.95 -5.78
C GLY A 88 -14.26 4.94 -4.67
N ARG A 89 -15.21 4.05 -4.36
CA ARG A 89 -15.03 3.00 -3.34
C ARG A 89 -14.36 1.77 -3.94
N LEU A 90 -13.51 1.10 -3.16
CA LEU A 90 -13.01 -0.22 -3.53
C LEU A 90 -14.15 -1.22 -3.47
N ILE A 91 -14.36 -1.97 -4.55
CA ILE A 91 -15.20 -3.15 -4.59
C ILE A 91 -14.33 -4.32 -4.12
N PRO A 92 -14.70 -5.03 -3.04
CA PRO A 92 -13.97 -6.23 -2.63
C PRO A 92 -13.95 -7.25 -3.76
N ALA A 93 -12.78 -7.84 -4.00
CA ALA A 93 -12.61 -8.98 -4.91
C ALA A 93 -13.33 -10.23 -4.40
#